data_AF-A0A5D3KH38-F1
#
_entry.id   AF-A0A5D3KH38-F1
#
_cell.length_a   1.000
_cell.length_b   1.000
_cell.length_c   1.000
_cell.angle_alpha   90.00
_cell.angle_beta   90.00
_cell.angle_gamma   90.00
#
_symmetry.space_group_name_H-M   'P 1'
#
loop_
_entity.id
_entity.type
_entity.pdbx_description
1 polymer ?
#
loop_
_entity_poly.entity_id
_entity_poly.type
_entity_poly.pdbx_seq_one_letter_code
_entity_poly.pdbx_strand_id
1 'polypeptide(L)'
;MNFQVTVLKILVSYPDGFAPMVDLKRDMAILATSGRDWAERTRRLAARVPDLDIFSQALVERRNGGWRITENGRAVLEFMEARPAAPEPIQAPRVEETTAAMVAAMQVPPLRQAVDRAKWRRERRERRREARERARANAS
;
A
#
# COMPACT_ATOMS: atom_id res chain seq x y z
N MET A 1 -3.12 -14.93 3.24
CA MET A 1 -2.36 -13.66 3.29
C MET A 1 -0.89 -14.00 3.20
N ASN A 2 -0.10 -13.27 2.41
CA ASN A 2 1.35 -13.47 2.37
C ASN A 2 2.04 -12.54 3.38
N PHE A 3 2.73 -13.13 4.35
CA PHE A 3 3.40 -12.42 5.45
C PHE A 3 4.48 -11.45 4.93
N GLN A 4 5.36 -11.93 4.07
CA GLN A 4 6.53 -11.17 3.63
C GLN A 4 6.12 -9.94 2.82
N VAL A 5 5.19 -10.13 1.87
CA VAL A 5 4.63 -9.01 1.10
C VAL A 5 3.91 -8.02 2.02
N THR A 6 3.21 -8.51 3.04
CA THR A 6 2.57 -7.64 4.03
C THR A 6 3.60 -6.76 4.75
N VAL A 7 4.71 -7.33 5.20
CA VAL A 7 5.78 -6.58 5.87
C VAL A 7 6.32 -5.48 4.95
N LEU A 8 6.63 -5.80 3.69
CA LEU A 8 7.10 -4.80 2.71
C LEU A 8 6.07 -3.68 2.50
N LYS A 9 4.79 -4.02 2.33
CA LYS A 9 3.70 -3.04 2.16
C LYS A 9 3.53 -2.14 3.38
N ILE A 10 3.63 -2.69 4.59
CA ILE A 10 3.57 -1.90 5.82
C ILE A 10 4.76 -0.94 5.84
N LEU A 11 5.99 -1.43 5.68
CA LEU A 11 7.20 -0.61 5.79
C LEU A 11 7.22 0.55 4.79
N VAL A 12 6.84 0.34 3.53
CA VAL A 12 6.71 1.42 2.53
C VAL A 12 5.68 2.48 2.92
N SER A 13 4.68 2.11 3.70
CA SER A 13 3.64 3.04 4.17
C SER A 13 4.08 3.88 5.38
N TYR A 14 5.24 3.57 5.97
CA TYR A 14 5.83 4.36 7.06
C TYR A 14 6.83 5.39 6.52
N PRO A 15 6.97 6.55 7.20
CA PRO A 15 8.06 7.48 6.93
C PRO A 15 9.41 6.77 6.97
N ASP A 16 10.31 7.15 6.06
CA ASP A 16 11.66 6.57 5.91
C ASP A 16 11.72 5.06 5.63
N GLY A 17 10.56 4.43 5.43
CA GLY A 17 10.46 2.98 5.28
C GLY A 17 10.60 2.21 6.59
N PHE A 18 10.50 2.87 7.75
CA PHE A 18 10.82 2.30 9.06
C PHE A 18 9.59 2.17 9.94
N ALA A 19 9.40 0.99 10.54
CA ALA A 19 8.39 0.77 11.56
C ALA A 19 9.01 0.14 12.82
N PRO A 20 8.75 0.70 14.02
CA PRO A 20 9.10 0.02 15.27
C PRO A 20 8.27 -1.27 15.42
N MET A 21 8.81 -2.26 16.13
CA MET A 21 8.18 -3.58 16.26
C MET A 21 6.73 -3.52 16.79
N VAL A 22 6.43 -2.57 17.69
CA VAL A 22 5.08 -2.38 18.25
C VAL A 22 4.07 -1.98 17.17
N ASP A 23 4.45 -1.07 16.28
CA ASP A 23 3.58 -0.57 15.22
C ASP A 23 3.46 -1.60 14.09
N LEU A 24 4.55 -2.30 13.77
CA LEU A 24 4.53 -3.40 12.80
C LEU A 24 3.57 -4.51 13.25
N LYS A 25 3.65 -4.96 14.51
CA LYS A 25 2.74 -5.97 15.07
C LYS A 25 1.28 -5.51 15.05
N ARG A 26 1.03 -4.24 15.39
CA ARG A 26 -0.31 -3.65 15.38
C ARG A 26 -0.91 -3.64 13.98
N ASP A 27 -0.19 -3.13 13.00
CA ASP A 27 -0.69 -3.04 11.63
C ASP A 27 -0.87 -4.43 11.01
N MET A 28 0.00 -5.37 11.35
CA MET A 28 -0.18 -6.78 11.02
C MET A 28 -1.48 -7.36 11.58
N ALA A 29 -1.82 -7.11 12.84
CA ALA A 29 -3.06 -7.60 13.44
C ALA A 29 -4.29 -7.04 12.71
N ILE A 30 -4.26 -5.76 12.33
CA ILE A 30 -5.32 -5.12 11.54
C ILE A 30 -5.48 -5.79 10.17
N LEU A 31 -4.35 -6.06 9.51
CA LEU A 31 -4.35 -6.69 8.18
C LEU A 31 -4.75 -8.16 8.22
N ALA A 32 -4.44 -8.87 9.31
CA ALA A 32 -4.90 -10.23 9.54
C ALA A 32 -6.44 -10.30 9.64
N THR A 33 -7.08 -9.24 10.15
CA THR A 33 -8.55 -9.14 10.24
C THR A 33 -9.19 -8.49 9.01
N SER A 34 -8.41 -8.11 7.99
CA SER A 34 -8.92 -7.37 6.80
C SER A 34 -9.66 -8.26 5.78
N GLY A 35 -9.83 -9.54 6.07
CA GLY A 35 -10.62 -10.46 5.24
C GLY A 35 -9.94 -10.90 3.95
N ARG A 36 -10.75 -11.49 3.05
CA ARG A 36 -10.28 -12.25 1.88
C ARG A 36 -9.60 -11.38 0.83
N ASP A 37 -10.07 -10.14 0.63
CA ASP A 37 -9.54 -9.23 -0.40
C ASP A 37 -8.05 -8.93 -0.20
N TRP A 38 -7.65 -8.61 1.04
CA TRP A 38 -6.24 -8.36 1.36
C TRP A 38 -5.39 -9.62 1.22
N ALA A 39 -5.93 -10.76 1.68
CA ALA A 39 -5.25 -12.04 1.59
C ALA A 39 -4.98 -12.46 0.14
N GLU A 40 -5.94 -12.25 -0.77
CA GLU A 40 -5.80 -12.53 -2.19
C GLU A 40 -4.88 -11.53 -2.91
N ARG A 41 -4.96 -10.25 -2.55
CA ARG A 41 -4.05 -9.23 -3.10
C ARG A 41 -2.59 -9.56 -2.79
N THR A 42 -2.27 -9.84 -1.53
CA THR A 42 -0.90 -10.17 -1.11
C THR A 42 -0.42 -11.50 -1.69
N ARG A 43 -1.33 -12.47 -1.91
CA ARG A 43 -1.01 -13.72 -2.61
C ARG A 43 -0.67 -13.50 -4.09
N ARG A 44 -1.43 -12.65 -4.80
CA ARG A 44 -1.17 -12.31 -6.20
C ARG A 44 0.17 -11.58 -6.39
N LEU A 45 0.52 -10.70 -5.45
CA LEU A 45 1.82 -10.03 -5.46
C LEU A 45 2.95 -11.05 -5.24
N ALA A 46 2.83 -11.92 -4.25
CA ALA A 46 3.84 -12.96 -3.98
C ALA A 46 4.05 -13.91 -5.16
N ALA A 47 3.01 -14.19 -5.96
CA ALA A 47 3.12 -15.05 -7.13
C ALA A 47 4.03 -14.46 -8.24
N ARG A 48 4.34 -13.16 -8.22
CA ARG A 48 5.23 -12.52 -9.21
C ARG A 48 6.71 -12.72 -8.90
N VAL A 49 7.05 -13.01 -7.65
CA VAL A 49 8.41 -13.31 -7.21
C VAL A 49 8.33 -14.62 -6.42
N PRO A 50 8.38 -15.77 -7.12
CA PRO A 50 8.47 -17.05 -6.43
C PRO A 50 9.72 -17.07 -5.54
N ASP A 51 9.64 -17.81 -4.43
CA ASP A 51 10.73 -17.93 -3.46
C ASP A 51 11.20 -16.59 -2.86
N LEU A 52 10.28 -15.63 -2.75
CA LEU A 52 10.52 -14.40 -2.00
C LEU A 52 11.00 -14.77 -0.58
N ASP A 53 12.10 -14.16 -0.17
CA ASP A 53 12.60 -14.22 1.20
C ASP A 53 13.20 -12.87 1.58
N ILE A 54 12.36 -12.05 2.20
CA ILE A 54 12.70 -10.67 2.56
C ILE A 54 13.90 -10.56 3.51
N PHE A 55 14.23 -11.62 4.26
CA PHE A 55 15.35 -11.61 5.21
C PHE A 55 16.64 -12.05 4.51
N SER A 56 16.60 -13.19 3.83
CA SER A 56 17.78 -13.73 3.14
C SER A 56 18.20 -12.87 1.94
N GLN A 57 17.24 -12.21 1.27
CA GLN A 57 17.49 -11.30 0.16
C GLN A 57 17.79 -9.85 0.59
N ALA A 58 17.94 -9.59 1.90
CA ALA A 58 18.21 -8.26 2.48
C ALA A 58 17.24 -7.16 1.99
N LEU A 59 15.96 -7.51 1.80
CA LEU A 59 14.91 -6.56 1.42
C LEU A 59 14.45 -5.71 2.61
N VAL A 60 14.70 -6.21 3.82
CA VAL A 60 14.48 -5.49 5.07
C VAL A 60 15.72 -5.59 5.96
N GLU A 61 16.00 -4.54 6.71
CA GLU A 61 17.06 -4.50 7.72
C GLU A 61 16.47 -4.22 9.11
N ARG A 62 17.09 -4.78 10.14
CA ARG A 62 16.73 -4.50 11.53
C ARG A 62 17.44 -3.23 12.00
N ARG A 63 16.69 -2.25 12.51
CA ARG A 63 17.20 -0.96 13.01
C ARG A 63 16.55 -0.61 14.35
N ASN A 64 17.32 -0.28 15.38
CA ASN A 64 16.83 0.35 16.62
C ASN A 64 15.49 -0.22 17.19
N GLY A 65 15.34 -1.55 17.24
CA GLY A 65 14.12 -2.20 17.76
C GLY A 65 12.94 -2.27 16.78
N GLY A 66 13.16 -1.94 15.51
CA GLY A 66 12.20 -2.06 14.42
C GLY A 66 12.81 -2.62 13.14
N TRP A 67 12.04 -2.49 12.06
CA TRP A 67 12.43 -2.93 10.73
C TRP A 67 12.36 -1.75 9.77
N ARG A 68 13.29 -1.73 8.81
CA ARG A 68 13.32 -0.77 7.72
C ARG A 68 13.37 -1.51 6.40
N ILE A 69 12.62 -1.05 5.41
CA ILE A 69 12.77 -1.54 4.04
C ILE A 69 14.04 -0.94 3.41
N THR A 70 14.82 -1.79 2.75
CA THR A 70 16.01 -1.37 2.00
C THR A 70 15.62 -0.84 0.62
N GLU A 71 16.55 -0.23 -0.09
CA GLU A 71 16.30 0.21 -1.47
C GLU A 71 15.98 -0.98 -2.38
N ASN A 72 16.69 -2.10 -2.21
CA ASN A 72 16.40 -3.35 -2.91
C ASN A 72 14.97 -3.84 -2.62
N GLY A 73 14.55 -3.77 -1.35
CA GLY A 73 13.17 -4.11 -0.97
C GLY A 73 12.12 -3.24 -1.66
N ARG A 74 12.40 -1.95 -1.86
CA ARG A 74 11.50 -1.04 -2.60
C ARG A 74 11.44 -1.40 -4.08
N ALA A 75 12.59 -1.64 -4.71
CA ALA A 75 12.67 -2.03 -6.12
C ALA A 75 11.94 -3.36 -6.38
N VAL A 76 12.14 -4.37 -5.52
CA VAL A 76 11.41 -5.64 -5.62
C VAL A 76 9.91 -5.43 -5.43
N LEU A 77 9.51 -4.61 -4.45
CA LEU A 77 8.09 -4.32 -4.24
C LEU A 77 7.47 -3.57 -5.44
N GLU A 78 8.20 -2.62 -6.03
CA GLU A 78 7.77 -1.91 -7.23
C GLU A 78 7.60 -2.86 -8.42
N PHE A 79 8.56 -3.75 -8.65
CA PHE A 79 8.47 -4.83 -9.64
C PHE A 79 7.23 -5.71 -9.40
N MET A 80 7.01 -6.09 -8.14
CA MET A 80 5.83 -6.85 -7.74
C MET A 80 4.53 -6.09 -7.97
N GLU A 81 4.51 -4.76 -7.94
CA GLU A 81 3.31 -3.93 -8.14
C GLU A 81 3.12 -3.47 -9.59
N ALA A 82 4.17 -3.52 -10.41
CA ALA A 82 4.13 -3.16 -11.83
C ALA A 82 3.04 -3.96 -12.55
N ARG A 83 2.09 -3.27 -13.18
CA ARG A 83 1.02 -3.94 -13.93
C ARG A 83 1.68 -4.70 -15.10
N PRO A 84 1.46 -6.02 -15.27
CA PRO A 84 1.86 -6.67 -16.51
C PRO A 84 1.15 -5.93 -17.63
N ALA A 85 1.92 -5.44 -18.60
CA ALA A 85 1.36 -4.89 -19.82
C ALA A 85 0.34 -5.91 -20.34
N ALA A 86 -0.89 -5.47 -20.57
CA ALA A 86 -1.84 -6.30 -21.29
C ALA A 86 -1.15 -6.72 -22.61
N PRO A 87 -1.30 -7.98 -23.07
CA PRO A 87 -0.85 -8.32 -24.42
C PRO A 87 -1.51 -7.33 -25.37
N GLU A 88 -0.69 -6.61 -26.15
CA GLU A 88 -1.18 -5.68 -27.16
C GLU A 88 -2.19 -6.43 -28.04
N PRO A 89 -3.38 -5.86 -28.31
CA PRO A 89 -4.22 -6.41 -29.36
C PRO A 89 -3.47 -6.26 -30.67
N ILE A 90 -3.19 -7.41 -31.30
CA ILE A 90 -2.66 -7.54 -32.66
C ILE A 90 -3.45 -6.59 -33.57
N GLN A 91 -2.73 -5.63 -34.18
CA GLN A 91 -3.29 -4.70 -35.14
C GLN A 91 -3.77 -5.47 -36.38
N ALA A 92 -5.06 -5.35 -36.72
CA ALA A 92 -5.60 -5.67 -38.03
C ALA A 92 -6.20 -4.37 -38.63
N PRO A 93 -6.14 -4.18 -39.97
CA PRO A 93 -6.03 -2.87 -40.55
C PRO A 93 -7.33 -2.06 -40.53
N ARG A 94 -7.11 -0.77 -40.28
CA ARG A 94 -7.97 0.39 -40.45
C ARG A 94 -8.76 0.35 -41.78
N VAL A 95 -10.08 0.45 -41.68
CA VAL A 95 -10.92 1.07 -42.71
C VAL A 95 -11.67 2.20 -42.03
N GLU A 96 -11.39 3.43 -42.46
CA GLU A 96 -12.10 4.64 -42.05
C GLU A 96 -13.51 4.62 -42.64
N GLU A 97 -14.52 5.08 -41.89
CA GLU A 97 -15.44 6.14 -42.36
C GLU A 97 -16.46 6.53 -41.27
N THR A 98 -16.21 7.71 -40.69
CA THR A 98 -17.14 8.83 -40.55
C THR A 98 -18.51 8.60 -39.87
N THR A 99 -18.66 9.07 -38.63
CA THR A 99 -19.41 10.30 -38.28
C THR A 99 -19.45 10.51 -36.76
N ALA A 100 -19.43 11.77 -36.38
CA ALA A 100 -19.19 12.27 -35.04
C ALA A 100 -20.22 11.85 -34.00
N ALA A 101 -19.74 11.30 -32.89
CA ALA A 101 -20.43 11.36 -31.61
C ALA A 101 -19.41 11.39 -30.46
N MET A 102 -19.25 12.59 -29.89
CA MET A 102 -18.85 12.88 -28.51
C MET A 102 -17.58 12.19 -27.96
N VAL A 103 -16.48 12.95 -28.07
CA VAL A 103 -15.49 13.23 -27.02
C VAL A 103 -15.49 12.23 -25.86
N ALA A 104 -14.65 11.22 -26.02
CA ALA A 104 -14.14 10.35 -24.99
C ALA A 104 -13.47 11.18 -23.88
N ALA A 105 -14.18 11.35 -22.77
CA ALA A 105 -13.59 11.65 -21.47
C ALA A 105 -14.60 11.35 -20.35
N MET A 106 -15.16 10.15 -20.30
CA MET A 106 -15.72 9.67 -19.03
C MET A 106 -14.55 9.30 -18.13
N GLN A 107 -14.18 10.31 -17.35
CA GLN A 107 -13.19 10.33 -16.30
C GLN A 107 -13.36 9.09 -15.41
N VAL A 108 -12.40 8.17 -15.53
CA VAL A 108 -12.17 7.17 -14.49
C VAL A 108 -11.83 7.97 -13.23
N PRO A 109 -12.49 7.76 -12.08
CA PRO A 109 -12.13 8.47 -10.87
C PRO A 109 -10.66 8.14 -10.60
N PRO A 110 -9.79 9.14 -10.36
CA PRO A 110 -8.43 8.84 -9.96
C PRO A 110 -8.52 7.98 -8.70
N LEU A 111 -7.97 6.77 -8.78
CA LEU A 111 -7.77 5.87 -7.65
C LEU A 111 -7.20 6.72 -6.52
N ARG A 112 -8.03 6.99 -5.50
CA ARG A 112 -7.76 7.90 -4.40
C ARG A 112 -6.36 7.63 -3.89
N GLN A 113 -5.47 8.55 -4.24
CA GLN A 113 -4.06 8.44 -3.99
C GLN A 113 -3.85 8.24 -2.49
N ALA A 114 -2.84 7.44 -2.13
CA ALA A 114 -2.52 7.03 -0.76
C ALA A 114 -2.37 8.20 0.25
N VAL A 115 -2.36 9.44 -0.23
CA VAL A 115 -2.40 10.70 0.52
C VAL A 115 -3.63 10.84 1.42
N ASP A 116 -4.77 10.22 1.08
CA ASP A 116 -5.98 10.32 1.91
C ASP A 116 -5.81 9.65 3.29
N ARG A 117 -5.02 8.56 3.41
CA ARG A 117 -4.85 7.83 4.68
C ARG A 117 -4.06 8.61 5.74
N ALA A 118 -3.21 9.55 5.33
CA ALA A 118 -2.47 10.41 6.27
C ALA A 118 -3.40 11.42 6.98
N LYS A 119 -4.46 11.90 6.30
CA LYS A 119 -5.48 12.77 6.89
C LYS A 119 -6.23 12.09 8.05
N TRP A 120 -6.68 10.84 7.86
CA TRP A 120 -7.39 10.08 8.90
C TRP A 120 -6.56 9.83 10.17
N ARG A 121 -5.23 9.72 10.05
CA ARG A 121 -4.31 9.55 11.22
C ARG A 121 -4.03 10.87 11.97
N ARG A 122 -4.24 12.03 11.34
CA ARG A 122 -4.06 13.35 11.96
C ARG A 122 -5.33 13.74 12.74
N GLU A 123 -6.51 13.61 12.14
CA GLU A 123 -7.80 13.90 12.79
C GLU A 123 -8.05 13.04 14.05
N ARG A 124 -7.68 11.76 14.04
CA ARG A 124 -7.93 10.87 15.20
C ARG A 124 -7.00 11.16 16.39
N ARG A 125 -5.82 11.74 16.14
CA ARG A 125 -4.90 12.19 17.21
C ARG A 125 -5.32 13.53 17.78
N GLU A 126 -5.87 14.40 16.94
CA GLU A 126 -6.45 15.69 17.33
C GLU A 126 -7.66 15.48 18.24
N ARG A 127 -8.63 14.64 17.84
CA ARG A 127 -9.80 14.31 18.67
C ARG A 127 -9.45 13.68 20.03
N ARG A 128 -8.32 12.95 20.11
CA ARG A 128 -7.82 12.38 21.39
C ARG A 128 -7.11 13.42 22.27
N ARG A 129 -6.50 14.46 21.70
CA ARG A 129 -5.93 15.58 22.44
C ARG A 129 -7.06 16.49 22.95
N GLU A 130 -8.02 16.82 22.10
CA GLU A 130 -9.20 17.61 22.46
C GLU A 130 -10.04 16.94 23.57
N ALA A 131 -10.25 15.63 23.51
CA ALA A 131 -10.96 14.90 24.57
C ALA A 131 -10.22 14.94 25.92
N ARG A 132 -8.88 14.97 25.90
CA ARG A 132 -8.06 15.08 27.11
C ARG A 132 -8.02 16.51 27.66
N GLU A 133 -8.03 17.51 26.80
CA GLU A 133 -8.12 18.92 27.21
C GLU A 133 -9.50 19.26 27.78
N ARG A 134 -10.60 18.78 27.16
CA ARG A 134 -11.96 18.93 27.72
C ARG A 134 -12.12 18.23 29.07
N ALA A 135 -11.54 17.05 29.24
CA ALA A 135 -11.54 16.36 30.53
C ALA A 135 -10.73 17.10 31.61
N ARG A 136 -9.68 17.85 31.24
CA ARG A 136 -8.93 18.71 32.16
C ARG A 136 -9.67 20.01 32.49
N ALA A 137 -10.33 20.61 31.52
CA ALA A 137 -11.13 21.83 31.71
C ALA A 137 -12.39 21.61 32.56
N ASN A 138 -12.99 20.41 32.52
CA ASN A 138 -14.12 20.04 33.38
C ASN A 138 -13.72 19.55 34.78
N ALA A 139 -12.41 19.45 35.07
CA ALA A 139 -11.87 18.97 36.35
C ALA A 139 -11.22 20.10 37.17
N SER A 140 -11.45 21.36 36.80
CA SER A 140 -11.19 22.58 37.57
C SER A 140 -12.49 23.32 37.81
#